data_AF-A0AA36N3A8-F1
#
_entry.id   AF-A0AA36N3A8-F1
#
_cell.length_a   1.000
_cell.length_b   1.000
_cell.length_c   1.000
_cell.angle_alpha   90.00
_cell.angle_beta   90.00
_cell.angle_gamma   90.00
#
_symmetry.space_group_name_H-M   'P 1'
#
loop_
_entity.id
_entity.type
_entity.pdbx_description
1 polymer ?
#
loop_
_entity_poly.entity_id
_entity_poly.type
_entity_poly.pdbx_seq_one_letter_code
_entity_poly.pdbx_strand_id
1 'polypeptide(L)'
;DAFPGAQPTSLTRQKVGDQLLQEPYLVCEKTDGERHLLLAYEGHVYLIDRKCRVWLCPVQLPLPDRHARAPGWHHNTLLDGELVVDMEGSSTCLRYLVYDAMHMFDEDLTHRTVVYRLRKALADVILPK
;
A
#
# COMPACT_ATOMS: atom_id res chain seq x y z
N ASP A 1 7.31 18.82 7.53
CA ASP A 1 7.28 17.49 8.17
C ASP A 1 5.85 16.98 8.32
N ALA A 2 5.25 16.50 7.23
CA ALA A 2 3.89 15.98 7.25
C ALA A 2 3.84 14.61 6.56
N PHE A 3 3.06 13.69 7.11
CA PHE A 3 2.85 12.37 6.54
C PHE A 3 2.16 12.50 5.16
N PRO A 4 2.72 11.93 4.08
CA PRO A 4 2.24 12.21 2.73
C PRO A 4 0.97 11.43 2.34
N GLY A 5 0.57 10.42 3.12
CA GLY A 5 -0.61 9.62 2.83
C GLY A 5 -1.93 10.38 3.06
N ALA A 6 -2.89 10.19 2.15
CA ALA A 6 -4.19 10.83 2.18
C ALA A 6 -4.95 10.56 3.50
N GLN A 7 -5.60 11.57 4.09
CA GLN A 7 -6.40 11.39 5.30
C GLN A 7 -7.88 11.19 4.95
N PRO A 8 -8.55 10.15 5.48
CA PRO A 8 -9.97 9.96 5.24
C PRO A 8 -10.80 11.07 5.89
N THR A 9 -12.00 11.31 5.35
CA THR A 9 -12.96 12.24 5.92
C THR A 9 -14.25 11.52 6.28
N SER A 10 -14.97 11.99 7.30
CA SER A 10 -16.24 11.37 7.71
C SER A 10 -17.27 11.40 6.59
N LEU A 11 -17.98 10.27 6.41
CA LEU A 11 -19.09 10.17 5.48
C LEU A 11 -20.32 10.87 6.07
N THR A 12 -20.90 11.80 5.32
CA THR A 12 -22.10 12.57 5.72
C THR A 12 -23.20 12.39 4.67
N ARG A 13 -24.46 12.62 5.05
CA ARG A 13 -25.59 12.53 4.10
C ARG A 13 -25.39 13.42 2.87
N GLN A 14 -24.79 14.58 3.06
CA GLN A 14 -24.43 15.49 1.97
C GLN A 14 -23.42 14.84 1.01
N LYS A 15 -22.32 14.26 1.51
CA LYS A 15 -21.31 13.59 0.66
C LYS A 15 -21.88 12.37 -0.09
N VAL A 16 -22.89 11.72 0.47
CA VAL A 16 -23.60 10.65 -0.25
C VAL A 16 -24.24 11.20 -1.52
N GLY A 17 -25.01 12.29 -1.41
CA GLY A 17 -25.68 12.92 -2.56
C GLY A 17 -24.71 13.55 -3.55
N ASP A 18 -23.74 14.31 -3.04
CA ASP A 18 -22.85 15.14 -3.84
C ASP A 18 -21.70 14.36 -4.49
N GLN A 19 -21.29 13.22 -3.91
CA GLN A 19 -20.11 12.47 -4.36
C GLN A 19 -20.41 10.99 -4.62
N LEU A 20 -20.86 10.26 -3.60
CA LEU A 20 -20.99 8.79 -3.67
C LEU A 20 -21.96 8.32 -4.76
N LEU A 21 -23.03 9.09 -5.00
CA LEU A 21 -24.01 8.79 -6.04
C LEU A 21 -23.62 9.31 -7.43
N GLN A 22 -22.62 10.20 -7.52
CA GLN A 22 -22.21 10.85 -8.77
C GLN A 22 -21.00 10.18 -9.42
N GLU A 23 -20.11 9.60 -8.61
CA GLU A 23 -18.81 9.08 -9.06
C GLU A 23 -18.65 7.59 -8.72
N PRO A 24 -17.79 6.85 -9.44
CA PRO A 24 -17.49 5.47 -9.11
C PRO A 24 -16.62 5.38 -7.85
N TYR A 25 -17.06 4.58 -6.87
CA TYR A 25 -16.32 4.31 -5.63
C TYR A 25 -15.94 2.83 -5.50
N LEU A 26 -14.81 2.59 -4.84
CA LEU A 26 -14.46 1.30 -4.27
C LEU A 26 -14.75 1.32 -2.77
N VAL A 27 -15.14 0.17 -2.22
CA VAL A 27 -15.37 0.00 -0.79
C VAL A 27 -14.66 -1.26 -0.31
N CYS A 28 -14.07 -1.16 0.88
CA CYS A 28 -13.56 -2.29 1.63
C CYS A 28 -13.94 -2.12 3.11
N GLU A 29 -13.76 -3.18 3.88
CA GLU A 29 -13.80 -3.10 5.33
C GLU A 29 -12.75 -2.09 5.84
N LYS A 30 -13.10 -1.33 6.87
CA LYS A 30 -12.12 -0.60 7.65
C LYS A 30 -11.51 -1.55 8.68
N THR A 31 -10.26 -1.90 8.49
CA THR A 31 -9.52 -2.73 9.44
C THR A 31 -9.21 -1.99 10.74
N ASP A 32 -8.98 -2.77 11.79
CA ASP A 32 -8.47 -2.29 13.08
C ASP A 32 -6.96 -2.50 13.15
N GLY A 33 -6.24 -1.92 12.20
CA GLY A 33 -4.78 -1.99 12.08
C GLY A 33 -4.09 -0.66 12.34
N GLU A 34 -2.76 -0.70 12.30
CA GLU A 34 -1.93 0.51 12.30
C GLU A 34 -1.52 0.87 10.86
N ARG A 35 -1.93 2.05 10.40
CA ARG A 35 -1.59 2.54 9.07
C ARG A 35 -0.09 2.80 8.95
N HIS A 36 0.51 2.20 7.93
CA HIS A 36 1.91 2.41 7.57
C HIS A 36 2.04 2.57 6.06
N LEU A 37 2.93 3.47 5.64
CA LEU A 37 3.48 3.39 4.29
C LEU A 37 4.55 2.31 4.27
N LEU A 38 4.61 1.53 3.19
CA LEU A 38 5.69 0.60 2.93
C LEU A 38 6.58 1.20 1.85
N LEU A 39 7.85 1.45 2.19
CA LEU A 39 8.88 1.90 1.26
C LEU A 39 9.86 0.75 1.01
N ALA A 40 9.97 0.28 -0.24
CA ALA A 40 11.05 -0.57 -0.67
C ALA A 40 12.12 0.27 -1.38
N TYR A 41 13.31 0.29 -0.80
CA TYR A 41 14.45 1.10 -1.25
C TYR A 41 15.75 0.33 -1.01
N GLU A 42 16.62 0.32 -2.03
CA GLU A 42 17.92 -0.38 -1.99
C GLU A 42 17.87 -1.80 -1.39
N GLY A 43 16.86 -2.60 -1.75
CA GLY A 43 16.71 -3.99 -1.29
C GLY A 43 16.22 -4.17 0.15
N HIS A 44 15.85 -3.07 0.81
CA HIS A 44 15.30 -3.06 2.15
C HIS A 44 13.85 -2.57 2.12
N VAL A 45 13.06 -3.03 3.09
CA VAL A 45 11.67 -2.61 3.28
C VAL A 45 11.54 -1.85 4.59
N TYR A 46 10.92 -0.69 4.51
CA TYR A 46 10.67 0.19 5.65
C TYR A 46 9.18 0.40 5.82
N LEU A 47 8.72 0.37 7.07
CA LEU A 47 7.37 0.78 7.45
C LEU A 47 7.42 2.16 8.09
N ILE A 48 6.62 3.08 7.58
CA ILE A 48 6.58 4.48 8.01
C ILE A 48 5.19 4.77 8.56
N ASP A 49 5.11 5.04 9.86
CA ASP A 49 3.84 5.33 10.52
C ASP A 49 3.37 6.78 10.29
N ARG A 50 2.20 7.13 10.84
CA ARG A 50 1.63 8.49 10.75
C ARG A 50 2.46 9.58 11.42
N LYS A 51 3.37 9.21 12.33
CA LYS A 51 4.30 10.12 13.01
C LYS A 51 5.66 10.19 12.30
N CYS A 52 5.76 9.61 11.10
CA CYS A 52 6.99 9.48 10.32
C CYS A 52 8.10 8.71 11.05
N ARG A 53 7.73 7.82 11.99
CA ARG A 53 8.69 6.87 12.58
C ARG A 53 8.92 5.76 11.56
N VAL A 54 10.19 5.44 11.34
CA VAL A 54 10.63 4.48 10.33
C VAL A 54 11.10 3.20 11.03
N TRP A 55 10.57 2.07 10.59
CA TRP A 55 10.93 0.74 11.08
C TRP A 55 11.47 -0.10 9.93
N LEU A 56 12.61 -0.75 10.13
CA LEU A 56 13.11 -1.73 9.18
C LEU A 56 12.29 -3.02 9.32
N CYS A 57 11.67 -3.45 8.23
CA CYS A 57 10.96 -4.72 8.14
C CYS A 57 11.90 -5.76 7.51
N PRO A 58 12.18 -6.90 8.17
CA PRO A 58 13.10 -7.91 7.67
C PRO A 58 12.45 -8.80 6.59
N VAL A 59 11.89 -8.15 5.57
CA VAL A 59 11.28 -8.78 4.39
C VAL A 59 11.92 -8.19 3.14
N GLN A 60 11.95 -8.98 2.08
CA GLN A 60 12.37 -8.55 0.76
C GLN A 60 11.18 -8.61 -0.18
N LEU A 61 11.03 -7.60 -1.03
CA LEU A 61 10.03 -7.60 -2.09
C LEU A 61 10.72 -7.97 -3.41
N PRO A 62 10.52 -9.20 -3.92
CA PRO A 62 11.14 -9.64 -5.18
C PRO A 62 10.54 -8.86 -6.35
N LEU A 63 11.37 -8.53 -7.34
CA LEU A 63 10.88 -7.97 -8.59
C LEU A 63 10.36 -9.07 -9.51
N PRO A 64 9.30 -8.81 -10.30
CA PRO A 64 8.85 -9.73 -11.33
C PRO A 64 9.95 -9.99 -12.39
N ASP A 65 10.05 -11.24 -12.86
CA ASP A 65 11.07 -11.72 -13.83
C ASP A 65 11.20 -10.88 -15.11
N ARG A 66 10.12 -10.20 -15.53
CA ARG A 66 10.15 -9.29 -16.69
C ARG A 66 11.13 -8.12 -16.50
N HIS A 67 11.59 -7.86 -15.27
CA HIS A 67 12.63 -6.89 -14.93
C HIS A 67 14.03 -7.55 -14.82
N ALA A 68 14.34 -8.55 -15.66
CA ALA A 68 15.56 -9.37 -15.62
C ALA A 68 16.92 -8.62 -15.59
N ARG A 69 16.97 -7.31 -15.84
CA ARG A 69 18.19 -6.48 -15.76
C ARG A 69 18.34 -5.73 -14.43
N ALA A 70 17.32 -5.79 -13.58
CA ALA A 70 17.28 -5.17 -12.26
C ALA A 70 17.92 -6.10 -11.22
N PRO A 71 18.31 -5.60 -10.04
CA PRO A 71 18.98 -6.42 -9.02
C PRO A 71 18.10 -7.53 -8.40
N GLY A 72 16.84 -7.67 -8.82
CA GLY A 72 15.94 -8.75 -8.39
C GLY A 72 15.00 -8.37 -7.24
N TRP A 73 15.07 -7.15 -6.71
CA TRP A 73 14.22 -6.65 -5.64
C TRP A 73 13.69 -5.25 -5.95
N HIS A 74 12.53 -4.92 -5.38
CA HIS A 74 11.91 -3.62 -5.57
C HIS A 74 12.83 -2.48 -5.11
N HIS A 75 12.78 -1.40 -5.89
CA HIS A 75 13.41 -0.12 -5.59
C HIS A 75 12.39 0.99 -5.81
N ASN A 76 12.53 2.12 -5.12
CA ASN A 76 11.62 3.27 -5.20
C ASN A 76 10.14 2.87 -5.30
N THR A 77 9.71 1.95 -4.45
CA THR A 77 8.31 1.48 -4.41
C THR A 77 7.68 1.93 -3.11
N LEU A 78 6.57 2.67 -3.20
CA LEU A 78 5.87 3.25 -2.06
C LEU A 78 4.39 2.84 -2.10
N LEU A 79 3.99 2.03 -1.11
CA LEU A 79 2.64 1.53 -0.93
C LEU A 79 2.00 2.17 0.31
N ASP A 80 0.68 2.30 0.30
CA ASP A 80 -0.12 2.71 1.46
C ASP A 80 -1.01 1.55 1.89
N GLY A 81 -1.09 1.32 3.20
CA GLY A 81 -1.69 0.13 3.74
C GLY A 81 -1.82 0.14 5.26
N GLU A 82 -2.34 -0.95 5.80
CA GLU A 82 -2.44 -1.17 7.23
C GLU A 82 -1.72 -2.46 7.65
N LEU A 83 -0.99 -2.38 8.76
CA LEU A 83 -0.43 -3.53 9.44
C LEU A 83 -1.44 -4.03 10.46
N VAL A 84 -1.89 -5.27 10.31
CA VAL A 84 -2.87 -5.91 11.19
C VAL A 84 -2.25 -7.13 11.87
N VAL A 85 -2.75 -7.46 13.06
CA VAL A 85 -2.52 -8.76 13.68
C VAL A 85 -3.61 -9.69 13.17
N ASP A 86 -3.21 -10.73 12.45
CA ASP A 86 -4.08 -11.75 11.87
C ASP A 86 -3.94 -13.07 12.64
N MET A 87 -4.93 -13.95 12.54
CA MET A 87 -4.91 -15.29 13.14
C MET A 87 -4.77 -16.36 12.06
N GLU A 88 -3.68 -17.11 12.14
CA GLU A 88 -3.41 -18.27 11.29
C GLU A 88 -3.54 -19.55 12.14
N GLY A 89 -4.75 -20.10 12.16
CA GLY A 89 -5.10 -21.23 13.03
C GLY A 89 -5.05 -20.83 14.51
N SER A 90 -4.10 -21.37 15.26
CA SER A 90 -3.87 -21.04 16.68
C SER A 90 -2.76 -20.01 16.91
N SER A 91 -2.08 -19.57 15.85
CA SER A 91 -0.97 -18.61 15.93
C SER A 91 -1.38 -17.23 15.43
N THR A 92 -0.75 -16.19 15.95
CA THR A 92 -0.91 -14.82 15.45
C THR A 92 0.24 -14.47 14.52
N CYS A 93 -0.05 -13.74 13.44
CA CYS A 93 0.96 -13.22 12.52
C CYS A 93 0.67 -11.76 12.17
N LEU A 94 1.71 -11.03 11.77
CA LEU A 94 1.53 -9.68 11.24
C LEU A 94 1.26 -9.78 9.74
N ARG A 95 0.21 -9.12 9.27
CA ARG A 95 -0.14 -9.01 7.85
C ARG A 95 -0.20 -7.56 7.44
N TYR A 96 0.48 -7.20 6.36
CA TYR A 96 0.37 -5.88 5.76
C TYR A 96 -0.65 -5.93 4.60
N LEU A 97 -1.72 -5.15 4.73
CA LEU A 97 -2.80 -5.05 3.75
C LEU A 97 -2.56 -3.80 2.88
N VAL A 98 -2.35 -4.01 1.58
CA VAL A 98 -2.12 -2.92 0.63
C VAL A 98 -3.46 -2.31 0.20
N TYR A 99 -3.62 -1.01 0.40
CA TYR A 99 -4.81 -0.25 -0.01
C TYR A 99 -4.54 0.74 -1.14
N ASP A 100 -3.30 1.14 -1.35
CA ASP A 100 -2.92 1.98 -2.49
C ASP A 100 -1.44 1.79 -2.87
N ALA A 101 -1.09 2.22 -4.08
CA ALA A 101 0.28 2.26 -4.57
C ALA A 101 0.56 3.63 -5.19
N MET A 102 1.43 4.42 -4.57
CA MET A 102 1.77 5.77 -5.05
C MET A 102 2.92 5.73 -6.04
N HIS A 103 3.89 4.84 -5.82
CA HIS A 103 5.07 4.73 -6.66
C HIS A 103 5.50 3.27 -6.76
N MET A 104 5.98 2.83 -7.91
CA MET A 104 6.36 1.43 -8.13
C MET A 104 7.49 1.31 -9.12
N PHE A 105 8.65 0.86 -8.64
CA PHE A 105 9.85 0.66 -9.45
C PHE A 105 10.14 1.85 -10.39
N ASP A 106 10.41 3.00 -9.79
CA ASP A 106 10.70 4.26 -10.50
C ASP A 106 9.52 4.89 -11.27
N GLU A 107 8.33 4.28 -11.26
CA GLU A 107 7.12 4.83 -11.88
C GLU A 107 6.22 5.54 -10.83
N ASP A 108 5.95 6.83 -11.04
CA ASP A 108 4.91 7.57 -10.32
C ASP A 108 3.51 7.13 -10.81
N LEU A 109 2.69 6.66 -9.87
CA LEU A 109 1.34 6.17 -10.13
C LEU A 109 0.25 7.12 -9.64
N THR A 110 0.59 8.22 -8.97
CA THR A 110 -0.39 9.11 -8.31
C THR A 110 -1.43 9.71 -9.26
N HIS A 111 -1.06 9.87 -10.53
CA HIS A 111 -1.95 10.35 -11.61
C HIS A 111 -2.88 9.27 -12.19
N ARG A 112 -2.70 8.00 -11.83
CA ARG A 112 -3.50 6.86 -12.33
C ARG A 112 -4.75 6.66 -11.47
N THR A 113 -5.74 5.94 -11.98
CA THR A 113 -6.94 5.58 -11.19
C THR A 113 -6.61 4.57 -10.10
N VAL A 114 -7.34 4.57 -8.98
CA VAL A 114 -7.11 3.63 -7.87
C VAL A 114 -7.14 2.16 -8.31
N VAL A 115 -8.04 1.81 -9.24
CA VAL A 115 -8.13 0.44 -9.79
C VAL A 115 -6.83 0.06 -10.52
N TYR A 116 -6.24 0.98 -11.28
CA TYR A 116 -4.96 0.72 -11.96
C TYR A 116 -3.83 0.51 -10.94
N ARG A 117 -3.75 1.39 -9.93
CA ARG A 117 -2.71 1.34 -8.88
C ARG A 117 -2.78 0.02 -8.11
N LEU A 118 -3.97 -0.40 -7.71
CA LEU A 118 -4.20 -1.68 -7.03
C LEU A 118 -3.87 -2.89 -7.91
N ARG A 119 -4.25 -2.88 -9.19
CA ARG A 119 -3.90 -3.96 -10.12
C ARG A 119 -2.39 -4.08 -10.33
N LYS A 120 -1.70 -2.94 -10.42
CA LYS A 120 -0.25 -2.91 -10.55
C LYS A 120 0.42 -3.45 -9.28
N ALA A 121 -0.05 -3.05 -8.09
CA ALA A 121 0.43 -3.62 -6.83
C ALA A 121 0.24 -5.14 -6.73
N LEU A 122 -0.92 -5.64 -7.15
CA LEU A 122 -1.17 -7.08 -7.23
C LEU A 122 -0.15 -7.77 -8.15
N ALA A 123 -0.02 -7.29 -9.39
CA ALA A 123 0.82 -7.93 -10.40
C ALA A 123 2.33 -7.83 -10.12
N ASP A 124 2.77 -6.75 -9.46
CA ASP A 124 4.18 -6.41 -9.35
C ASP A 124 4.74 -6.73 -7.96
N VAL A 125 3.91 -6.73 -6.91
CA VAL A 125 4.39 -6.92 -5.53
C VAL A 125 3.81 -8.19 -4.90
N ILE A 126 2.53 -8.50 -5.13
CA ILE A 126 1.86 -9.59 -4.41
C ILE A 126 2.04 -10.94 -5.13
N LEU A 127 1.96 -10.96 -6.46
CA LEU A 127 2.04 -12.20 -7.24
C LEU A 127 3.47 -12.76 -7.44
N PRO A 128 4.54 -11.95 -7.58
CA PRO A 128 5.89 -12.47 -7.64
C PRO A 128 6.28 -13.23 -6.37
N LYS A 129 7.08 -14.29 -6.53
CA LYS A 129 7.55 -15.16 -5.45
C LYS A 129 9.05 -15.15 -5.36
#